data_AF-A0A9P6NUD8-F1
#
_entry.id   AF-A0A9P6NUD8-F1
#
_cell.length_a   1.000
_cell.length_b   1.000
_cell.length_c   1.000
_cell.angle_alpha   90.00
_cell.angle_beta   90.00
_cell.angle_gamma   90.00
#
_symmetry.space_group_name_H-M   'P 1'
#
loop_
_entity.id
_entity.type
_entity.pdbx_description
1 polymer ?
#
loop_
_entity_poly.entity_id
_entity_poly.type
_entity_poly.pdbx_seq_one_letter_code
_entity_poly.pdbx_strand_id
1 'polypeptide(L)'
;YLLLPTIWSGGVIALEVLEGSVNCKRFMSFLKNMVHPHMNVYPAPNSILVLDNTAIHHGAEIFQLCAKHGQWFLKLYGFWEYFNQLNTGIPAYRSQT
;
A
#
# COMPACT_ATOMS: atom_id res chain seq x y z
N TYR A 1 10.48 -17.70 8.21
CA TYR A 1 10.05 -16.34 8.61
C TYR A 1 9.86 -15.50 7.37
N LEU A 2 8.86 -14.62 7.38
CA LEU A 2 8.57 -13.63 6.35
C LEU A 2 8.78 -12.22 6.94
N LEU A 3 9.35 -11.32 6.15
CA LEU A 3 9.52 -9.93 6.52
C LEU A 3 8.47 -9.08 5.82
N LEU A 4 7.80 -8.22 6.58
CA LEU A 4 6.94 -7.15 6.07
C LEU A 4 7.60 -5.79 6.34
N PRO A 5 8.54 -5.34 5.50
CA PRO A 5 9.06 -4.00 5.59
C PRO A 5 8.11 -3.00 4.91
N THR A 6 8.00 -1.81 5.48
CA THR A 6 7.55 -0.62 4.76
C THR A 6 8.67 0.39 4.77
N ILE A 7 8.98 0.90 3.59
CA ILE A 7 10.07 1.84 3.36
C ILE A 7 9.54 3.14 2.79
N TRP A 8 10.25 4.22 3.07
CA TRP A 8 10.08 5.53 2.45
C TRP A 8 11.44 6.10 2.06
N SER A 9 11.49 7.31 1.49
CA SER A 9 12.75 7.92 1.04
C SER A 9 13.79 8.11 2.15
N GLY A 10 13.37 8.19 3.41
CA GLY A 10 14.26 8.28 4.58
C GLY A 10 14.57 6.95 5.28
N GLY A 11 14.20 5.79 4.70
CA GLY A 11 14.51 4.46 5.24
C GLY A 11 13.29 3.62 5.61
N VAL A 12 13.46 2.68 6.54
CA VAL A 12 12.40 1.78 7.00
C VAL A 12 11.51 2.50 8.03
N ILE A 13 10.19 2.54 7.80
CA ILE A 13 9.22 3.13 8.76
C ILE A 13 8.56 2.07 9.64
N ALA A 14 8.43 0.85 9.13
CA ALA A 14 7.83 -0.27 9.85
C ALA A 14 8.48 -1.57 9.38
N LEU A 15 8.68 -2.50 10.31
CA LEU A 15 9.16 -3.85 10.00
C LEU A 15 8.48 -4.84 10.94
N GLU A 16 7.82 -5.84 10.37
CA GLU A 16 7.29 -6.97 11.13
C GLU A 16 7.93 -8.27 10.65
N VAL A 17 8.39 -9.10 11.59
CA VAL A 17 8.92 -10.44 11.34
C VAL A 17 7.86 -11.45 11.70
N LEU A 18 7.36 -12.20 10.72
CA LEU A 18 6.27 -13.13 10.89
C LEU A 18 6.72 -14.56 10.70
N GLU A 19 6.25 -15.44 11.59
CA GLU A 19 6.38 -16.88 11.40
C GLU A 19 5.18 -17.42 10.59
N GLY A 20 5.48 -18.25 9.60
CA GLY A 20 4.51 -18.77 8.64
C GLY A 20 4.13 -17.77 7.53
N SER A 21 2.97 -18.00 6.91
CA SER A 21 2.45 -17.17 5.82
C SER A 21 1.69 -15.93 6.31
N VAL A 22 1.59 -14.94 5.44
CA VAL A 22 0.75 -13.76 5.64
C VAL A 22 -0.57 -13.95 4.91
N ASN A 23 -1.67 -13.78 5.64
CA ASN A 23 -3.01 -13.70 5.09
C ASN A 23 -3.51 -12.25 5.16
N CYS A 24 -4.65 -11.98 4.54
CA CYS A 24 -5.24 -10.64 4.48
C CYS A 24 -5.43 -10.03 5.88
N LYS A 25 -5.86 -10.81 6.87
CA LYS A 25 -6.09 -10.31 8.24
C LYS A 25 -4.79 -9.84 8.90
N ARG A 26 -3.71 -10.63 8.80
CA ARG A 26 -2.39 -10.25 9.33
C ARG A 26 -1.85 -9.02 8.62
N PHE A 27 -1.95 -8.99 7.29
CA PHE A 27 -1.52 -7.84 6.50
C PHE A 27 -2.29 -6.55 6.85
N MET A 28 -3.61 -6.64 7.01
CA MET A 28 -4.42 -5.49 7.42
C MET A 28 -4.08 -5.00 8.83
N SER A 29 -3.74 -5.92 9.75
CA SER A 29 -3.25 -5.56 11.09
C SER A 29 -1.93 -4.79 11.00
N PHE A 30 -0.98 -5.29 10.20
CA PHE A 30 0.29 -4.62 9.94
C PHE A 30 0.07 -3.20 9.38
N LEU A 31 -0.78 -3.05 8.36
CA LEU A 31 -1.08 -1.73 7.79
C LEU A 31 -1.68 -0.76 8.83
N LYS A 32 -2.70 -1.20 9.58
CA LYS A 32 -3.41 -0.34 10.55
C LYS A 32 -2.52 0.07 11.72
N ASN A 33 -1.73 -0.85 12.24
CA ASN A 33 -1.03 -0.67 13.51
C ASN A 33 0.42 -0.21 13.35
N MET A 34 1.08 -0.60 12.25
CA MET A 34 2.51 -0.34 12.05
C MET A 34 2.78 0.68 10.95
N VAL A 35 2.00 0.69 9.86
CA VAL A 35 2.26 1.60 8.73
C VAL A 35 1.50 2.92 8.86
N HIS A 36 0.18 2.82 9.06
CA HIS A 36 -0.74 3.95 9.07
C HIS A 36 -0.36 5.07 10.04
N PRO A 37 0.14 4.81 11.27
CA PRO A 37 0.56 5.88 12.19
C PRO A 37 1.68 6.79 11.66
N HIS A 38 2.41 6.34 10.63
CA HIS A 38 3.50 7.11 10.02
C HIS A 38 3.10 7.77 8.69
N MET A 39 1.83 7.65 8.29
CA MET A 39 1.32 8.22 7.05
C MET A 39 0.63 9.56 7.28
N ASN A 40 0.75 10.46 6.31
CA ASN A 40 0.11 11.77 6.34
C ASN A 40 -1.04 11.88 5.33
N VAL A 41 -1.85 12.92 5.47
CA VAL A 41 -2.87 13.28 4.47
C VAL A 41 -2.19 13.76 3.18
N TYR A 42 -2.69 13.33 2.02
CA TYR A 42 -2.18 13.81 0.72
C TYR A 42 -2.46 15.31 0.55
N PRO A 43 -1.50 16.13 0.05
CA PRO A 43 -0.24 15.78 -0.63
C PRO A 43 1.03 15.83 0.24
N ALA A 44 0.93 15.73 1.56
CA ALA A 44 2.11 15.78 2.43
C ALA A 44 3.06 14.58 2.18
N PRO A 45 4.34 14.64 2.60
CA PRO A 45 5.23 13.49 2.53
C PRO A 45 4.63 12.25 3.22
N ASN A 46 4.93 11.03 2.73
CA ASN A 46 4.37 9.77 3.27
C ASN A 46 2.83 9.67 3.22
N SER A 47 2.20 10.24 2.19
CA SER A 47 0.74 10.20 2.03
C SER A 47 0.22 9.19 1.00
N ILE A 48 1.13 8.50 0.30
CA ILE A 48 0.80 7.52 -0.74
C ILE A 48 1.29 6.14 -0.29
N LEU A 49 0.36 5.20 -0.14
CA LEU A 49 0.68 3.79 0.08
C LEU A 49 0.83 3.10 -1.28
N VAL A 50 2.02 2.54 -1.54
CA VAL A 50 2.32 1.79 -2.76
C VAL A 50 2.46 0.31 -2.39
N LEU A 51 1.65 -0.56 -3.00
CA LEU A 51 1.72 -2.01 -2.80
C LEU A 51 1.94 -2.73 -4.13
N ASP A 52 2.58 -3.90 -4.08
CA ASP A 52 2.63 -4.79 -5.23
C ASP A 52 1.24 -5.37 -5.56
N ASN A 53 1.08 -5.88 -6.78
CA ASN A 53 -0.17 -6.48 -7.23
C ASN A 53 -0.33 -7.95 -6.76
N THR A 54 -0.15 -8.20 -5.47
CA THR A 54 -0.38 -9.53 -4.87
C THR A 54 -1.84 -9.67 -4.41
N ALA A 55 -2.39 -10.89 -4.51
CA ALA A 55 -3.80 -11.19 -4.17
C ALA A 55 -4.21 -10.77 -2.75
N ILE A 56 -3.30 -10.84 -1.77
CA ILE A 56 -3.57 -10.39 -0.38
C ILE A 56 -3.77 -8.87 -0.27
N HIS A 57 -3.35 -8.09 -1.28
CA HIS A 57 -3.53 -6.64 -1.38
C HIS A 57 -4.79 -6.25 -2.16
N HIS A 58 -5.62 -7.22 -2.56
CA HIS A 58 -6.81 -6.95 -3.36
C HIS A 58 -8.05 -6.59 -2.54
N GLY A 59 -7.98 -6.70 -1.21
CA GLY A 59 -9.09 -6.36 -0.33
C GLY A 59 -9.49 -4.89 -0.40
N ALA A 60 -10.80 -4.64 -0.53
CA ALA A 60 -11.37 -3.29 -0.49
C ALA A 60 -11.07 -2.53 0.82
N GLU A 61 -10.77 -3.27 1.90
CA GLU A 61 -10.41 -2.70 3.20
C GLU A 61 -9.17 -1.80 3.15
N ILE A 62 -8.20 -2.07 2.27
CA ILE A 62 -6.99 -1.25 2.13
C ILE A 62 -7.37 0.13 1.58
N PHE A 63 -8.19 0.14 0.52
CA PHE A 63 -8.68 1.37 -0.05
C PHE A 63 -9.52 2.17 0.94
N GLN A 64 -10.42 1.50 1.67
CA GLN A 64 -11.25 2.15 2.70
C GLN A 64 -10.41 2.74 3.83
N LEU A 65 -9.34 2.05 4.26
CA LEU A 65 -8.40 2.56 5.25
C LEU A 65 -7.75 3.85 4.75
N CYS A 66 -7.16 3.84 3.56
CA CYS A 66 -6.49 5.03 3.01
C CYS A 66 -7.48 6.19 2.79
N ALA A 67 -8.64 5.93 2.17
CA ALA A 67 -9.66 6.93 1.88
C ALA A 67 -10.19 7.60 3.17
N LYS A 68 -10.45 6.83 4.22
CA LYS A 68 -10.88 7.35 5.52
C LYS A 68 -9.89 8.35 6.12
N HIS A 69 -8.61 8.20 5.81
CA HIS A 69 -7.54 9.01 6.38
C HIS A 69 -6.94 10.01 5.38
N GLY A 70 -7.59 10.24 4.24
CA GLY A 70 -7.12 11.19 3.22
C GLY A 70 -5.78 10.80 2.58
N GLN A 71 -5.44 9.52 2.62
CA GLN A 71 -4.25 8.94 2.01
C GLN A 71 -4.59 8.37 0.64
N TRP A 72 -3.59 8.33 -0.24
CA TRP A 72 -3.74 7.72 -1.55
C TRP A 72 -3.18 6.30 -1.54
N PHE A 73 -3.74 5.47 -2.42
CA PHE A 73 -3.36 4.07 -2.57
C PHE A 73 -3.06 3.79 -4.04
N LEU A 74 -1.88 3.22 -4.31
CA LEU A 74 -1.43 2.82 -5.64
C LEU A 74 -1.04 1.35 -5.65
N LYS A 75 -1.52 0.60 -6.65
CA LYS A 75 -1.08 -0.75 -6.94
C LYS A 75 -0.06 -0.75 -8.07
N LEU A 76 1.05 -1.45 -7.87
CA LEU A 76 2.03 -1.71 -8.91
C LEU A 76 1.58 -2.93 -9.73
N TYR A 77 0.91 -2.66 -10.83
CA TYR A 77 0.90 -3.59 -11.95
C TYR A 77 2.29 -3.50 -12.59
N GLY A 78 2.92 -4.64 -12.91
CA GLY A 78 4.36 -4.77 -13.13
C GLY A 78 5.01 -3.68 -14.00
N PHE A 79 6.35 -3.57 -13.93
CA PHE A 79 7.17 -2.46 -14.45
C PHE A 79 6.73 -1.86 -15.81
N TRP A 80 6.14 -2.66 -16.69
CA TRP A 80 5.63 -2.20 -17.98
C TRP A 80 4.31 -1.39 -17.91
N GLU A 81 3.38 -1.72 -17.02
CA GLU A 81 2.12 -0.98 -16.87
C GLU A 81 2.31 0.38 -16.18
N TYR A 82 3.28 0.47 -15.26
CA TYR A 82 3.66 1.72 -14.60
C TYR A 82 4.15 2.79 -15.59
N PHE A 83 4.94 2.40 -16.60
CA PHE A 83 5.37 3.31 -17.67
C PHE A 83 4.18 3.87 -18.48
N ASN A 84 3.16 3.05 -18.73
CA ASN A 84 1.95 3.49 -19.43
C ASN A 84 1.11 4.46 -18.58
N GLN A 85 1.03 4.25 -17.27
CA GLN A 85 0.27 5.13 -16.36
C GLN A 85 0.95 6.48 -16.13
N LEU A 86 2.28 6.53 -16.10
CA LEU A 86 3.04 7.78 -16.01
C LEU A 86 2.94 8.61 -17.31
N ASN A 87 2.98 7.96 -18.48
CA ASN A 87 2.89 8.65 -19.77
C ASN A 87 1.47 9.13 -20.12
N THR A 88 0.43 8.64 -19.43
CA THR A 88 -0.97 8.96 -19.75
C THR A 88 -1.62 9.97 -18.80
N GLY A 89 -0.93 10.44 -17.76
CA GLY A 89 -1.47 11.44 -16.84
C GLY A 89 -2.70 10.92 -16.08
N ILE A 90 -2.46 9.98 -15.16
CA ILE A 90 -3.39 9.30 -14.24
C ILE A 90 -4.80 9.93 -14.11
N PRO A 91 -5.85 9.09 -14.17
CA PRO A 91 -6.79 9.02 -13.06
C PRO A 91 -6.83 7.61 -12.48
N ALA A 92 -6.69 7.56 -11.16
CA ALA A 92 -6.91 6.38 -10.36
C ALA A 92 -8.34 5.85 -10.53
N TYR A 93 -8.48 4.55 -10.25
CA TYR A 93 -9.71 3.82 -10.02
C TYR A 93 -10.44 3.26 -11.25
N ARG A 94 -10.26 1.95 -11.46
CA ARG A 94 -11.39 1.11 -11.87
C ARG A 94 -11.37 -0.18 -11.04
N SER A 95 -12.28 -0.25 -10.08
CA SER A 95 -12.71 -1.51 -9.50
C SER A 95 -13.18 -2.44 -10.62
N GLN A 96 -12.49 -3.55 -10.83
CA GLN A 96 -13.08 -4.67 -11.56
C GLN A 96 -13.32 -5.78 -10.53
N THR A 97 -14.60 -6.14 -10.44
CA THR A 97 -15.18 -7.28 -9.75
C THR A 97 -14.52 -8.59 -10.14
#